data_AF-A0A174JKC4-F1
#
_entry.id   AF-A0A174JKC4-F1
#
_cell.length_a   1.000
_cell.length_b   1.000
_cell.length_c   1.000
_cell.angle_alpha   90.00
_cell.angle_beta   90.00
_cell.angle_gamma   90.00
#
_symmetry.space_group_name_H-M   'P 1'
#
loop_
_entity.id
_entity.type
_entity.pdbx_description
1 polymer ?
#
loop_
_entity_poly.entity_id
_entity_poly.type
_entity_poly.pdbx_seq_one_letter_code
_entity_poly.pdbx_strand_id
1 'polypeptide(L)'
;MNTSEKRIYDDVIRRLRSYSGNDMWECILEEQDGEYNIALPITMDILELIINYEKGKKEIDERVIEFYCGCYEVLYDLDDSINWNNYLDE
;
A
#
# COMPACT_ATOMS: atom_id res chain seq x y z
N MET A 1 -11.30 8.45 -5.09
CA MET A 1 -10.40 8.01 -6.20
C MET A 1 -11.14 7.75 -7.51
N ASN A 2 -10.60 8.20 -8.65
CA ASN A 2 -11.08 7.90 -10.02
C ASN A 2 -10.58 6.54 -10.53
N THR A 3 -11.04 6.11 -11.71
CA THR A 3 -10.69 4.81 -12.29
C THR A 3 -9.19 4.61 -12.53
N SER A 4 -8.46 5.66 -12.89
CA SER A 4 -7.01 5.58 -13.12
C SER A 4 -6.25 5.43 -11.81
N GLU A 5 -6.62 6.20 -10.79
CA GLU A 5 -6.06 6.12 -9.43
C GLU A 5 -6.30 4.73 -8.82
N LYS A 6 -7.51 4.19 -8.95
CA LYS A 6 -7.85 2.83 -8.51
C LYS A 6 -6.96 1.77 -9.18
N ARG A 7 -6.70 1.91 -10.48
CA ARG A 7 -5.81 0.98 -11.21
C ARG A 7 -4.36 1.02 -10.70
N ILE A 8 -3.85 2.20 -10.33
CA ILE A 8 -2.50 2.33 -9.77
C ILE A 8 -2.45 1.59 -8.43
N TYR A 9 -3.42 1.85 -7.55
CA TYR A 9 -3.54 1.15 -6.28
C TYR A 9 -3.63 -0.37 -6.47
N ASP A 10 -4.55 -0.85 -7.33
CA ASP A 10 -4.73 -2.28 -7.60
C ASP A 10 -3.43 -2.93 -8.11
N ASP A 11 -2.63 -2.24 -8.92
CA ASP A 11 -1.36 -2.77 -9.41
C ASP A 11 -0.31 -2.88 -8.29
N VAL A 12 -0.23 -1.89 -7.40
CA VAL A 12 0.64 -1.95 -6.21
C VAL A 12 0.22 -3.12 -5.32
N ILE A 13 -1.08 -3.27 -5.04
CA ILE A 13 -1.62 -4.38 -4.26
C ILE A 13 -1.27 -5.74 -4.89
N ARG A 14 -1.44 -5.86 -6.21
CA ARG A 14 -1.06 -7.07 -6.95
C ARG A 14 0.44 -7.37 -6.82
N ARG A 15 1.30 -6.35 -6.87
CA ARG A 15 2.75 -6.51 -6.68
C ARG A 15 3.08 -6.97 -5.26
N LEU A 16 2.49 -6.35 -4.25
CA LEU A 16 2.67 -6.75 -2.84
C LEU A 16 2.30 -8.22 -2.64
N ARG A 17 1.13 -8.66 -3.13
CA ARG A 17 0.70 -10.08 -3.12
C ARG A 17 1.69 -11.03 -3.78
N SER A 18 2.40 -10.59 -4.83
CA SER A 18 3.35 -11.45 -5.56
C SER A 18 4.66 -11.67 -4.81
N TYR A 19 5.03 -10.74 -3.93
CA TYR A 19 6.30 -10.77 -3.20
C TYR A 19 6.14 -11.42 -1.81
N SER A 20 4.95 -11.30 -1.23
CA SER A 20 4.61 -11.89 0.05
C SER A 20 3.67 -13.09 -0.14
N GLY A 21 4.18 -14.30 -0.01
CA GLY A 21 3.36 -15.47 0.36
C GLY A 21 2.91 -15.38 1.83
N ASN A 22 2.52 -14.19 2.29
CA ASN A 22 2.29 -13.82 3.67
C ASN A 22 0.82 -13.41 3.80
N ASP A 23 0.07 -14.22 4.55
CA ASP A 23 -1.37 -14.11 4.80
C ASP A 23 -1.79 -12.71 5.28
N MET A 24 -0.83 -11.93 5.81
CA MET A 24 -1.03 -10.56 6.25
C MET A 24 -1.61 -9.63 5.18
N TRP A 25 -1.21 -9.77 3.90
CA TRP A 25 -1.79 -8.94 2.84
C TRP A 25 -3.19 -9.39 2.43
N GLU A 26 -3.53 -10.67 2.59
CA GLU A 26 -4.91 -11.11 2.37
C GLU A 26 -5.84 -10.48 3.41
N CYS A 27 -5.45 -10.46 4.70
CA CYS A 27 -6.24 -9.82 5.76
C CYS A 27 -6.48 -8.32 5.52
N ILE A 28 -5.46 -7.57 5.09
CA ILE A 28 -5.58 -6.13 4.81
C ILE A 28 -6.60 -5.87 3.70
N LEU A 29 -6.68 -6.78 2.74
CA LEU A 29 -7.47 -6.60 1.53
C LEU A 29 -8.89 -7.13 1.65
N GLU A 30 -9.12 -8.15 2.49
CA GLU A 30 -10.47 -8.62 2.81
C GLU A 30 -11.28 -7.58 3.59
N GLU A 31 -10.64 -6.78 4.45
CA GLU A 31 -11.32 -5.74 5.23
C GLU A 31 -11.62 -4.45 4.44
N GLN A 32 -11.09 -4.31 3.21
CA GLN A 32 -11.07 -3.04 2.48
C GLN A 32 -11.78 -3.07 1.13
N ASP A 33 -12.51 -4.15 0.81
CA ASP A 33 -13.15 -4.31 -0.48
C ASP A 33 -14.21 -3.22 -0.73
N GLY A 34 -13.96 -2.36 -1.72
CA GLY A 34 -14.87 -1.31 -2.19
C GLY A 34 -14.59 0.11 -1.71
N GLU A 35 -13.89 0.31 -0.60
CA GLU A 35 -13.64 1.65 -0.01
C GLU A 35 -12.18 2.10 -0.16
N TYR A 36 -11.77 2.32 -1.40
CA TYR A 36 -10.41 2.74 -1.78
C TYR A 36 -9.87 3.97 -1.03
N ASN A 37 -10.76 4.91 -0.65
CA ASN A 37 -10.40 6.12 0.08
C ASN A 37 -9.93 5.81 1.52
N ILE A 38 -10.40 4.71 2.10
CA ILE A 38 -9.95 4.20 3.41
C ILE A 38 -8.78 3.22 3.20
N ALA A 39 -8.84 2.44 2.12
CA ALA A 39 -7.88 1.39 1.84
C ALA A 39 -6.45 1.92 1.61
N LEU A 40 -6.32 2.99 0.81
CA LEU A 40 -5.04 3.61 0.48
C LEU A 40 -4.24 4.05 1.72
N PRO A 41 -4.76 4.92 2.62
CA PRO A 41 -3.99 5.37 3.78
C PRO A 41 -3.63 4.21 4.72
N ILE A 42 -4.55 3.27 4.97
CA ILE A 42 -4.23 2.10 5.82
C ILE A 42 -3.15 1.22 5.19
N THR A 43 -3.20 1.01 3.87
CA THR A 43 -2.16 0.25 3.15
C THR A 43 -0.80 0.90 3.33
N MET A 44 -0.72 2.24 3.25
CA MET A 44 0.51 3.00 3.46
C MET A 44 1.03 2.85 4.90
N ASP A 45 0.18 3.03 5.91
CA ASP A 45 0.55 2.88 7.32
C ASP A 45 1.12 1.48 7.61
N ILE A 46 0.48 0.44 7.08
CA ILE A 46 0.93 -0.93 7.28
C ILE A 46 2.26 -1.19 6.56
N LEU A 47 2.41 -0.68 5.34
CA LEU A 47 3.66 -0.83 4.59
C LEU A 47 4.83 -0.14 5.30
N GLU A 48 4.61 1.03 5.89
CA GLU A 48 5.61 1.71 6.74
C GLU A 48 6.01 0.85 7.95
N LEU A 49 5.04 0.23 8.64
CA LEU A 49 5.30 -0.66 9.77
C LEU A 49 6.15 -1.88 9.34
N ILE A 50 5.84 -2.51 8.20
CA ILE A 50 6.63 -3.62 7.66
C ILE A 50 8.06 -3.17 7.36
N ILE A 51 8.22 -2.04 6.65
CA ILE A 51 9.54 -1.50 6.30
C ILE A 51 10.38 -1.27 7.56
N ASN A 52 9.80 -0.65 8.59
CA ASN A 52 10.47 -0.40 9.86
C ASN A 52 10.82 -1.69 10.60
N TYR A 53 9.92 -2.68 10.57
CA TYR A 53 10.18 -4.00 11.15
C TYR A 53 11.35 -4.72 10.46
N GLU A 54 11.38 -4.76 9.12
CA GLU A 54 12.45 -5.39 8.35
C GLU A 54 13.80 -4.71 8.61
N LYS A 55 13.84 -3.37 8.67
CA LYS A 55 15.04 -2.59 9.02
C LYS A 55 15.57 -2.88 10.43
N GLY A 56 14.69 -3.28 11.35
CA GLY A 56 15.04 -3.60 12.73
C GLY A 56 15.59 -5.01 12.96
N LYS A 57 15.60 -5.88 11.93
CA LYS A 57 16.08 -7.26 12.07
C LYS A 57 17.60 -7.34 12.16
N LYS A 58 18.08 -8.40 12.83
CA LYS A 58 19.52 -8.69 12.96
C LYS A 58 20.17 -9.04 11.62
N GLU A 59 19.44 -9.74 10.77
CA GLU A 59 19.82 -10.05 9.39
C GLU A 59 18.80 -9.37 8.48
N ILE A 60 19.26 -8.39 7.73
CA ILE A 60 18.42 -7.54 6.89
C ILE A 60 18.51 -8.04 5.45
N ASP A 61 17.36 -8.26 4.81
CA ASP A 61 17.27 -8.46 3.37
C ASP A 61 16.98 -7.10 2.71
N GLU A 62 18.03 -6.43 2.24
CA GLU A 62 17.94 -5.11 1.62
C GLU A 62 17.02 -5.11 0.39
N ARG A 63 16.94 -6.21 -0.36
CA ARG A 63 16.09 -6.30 -1.56
C ARG A 63 14.62 -6.27 -1.21
N VAL A 64 14.25 -6.91 -0.10
CA VAL A 64 12.88 -6.90 0.42
C VAL A 64 12.50 -5.49 0.86
N ILE A 65 13.40 -4.79 1.55
CA ILE A 65 13.17 -3.41 1.97
C ILE A 65 13.04 -2.48 0.77
N GLU A 66 13.96 -2.56 -0.21
CA GLU A 66 13.89 -1.76 -1.44
C GLU A 66 12.58 -2.00 -2.19
N PHE A 67 12.12 -3.26 -2.26
CA PHE A 67 10.85 -3.59 -2.88
C PHE A 67 9.65 -2.93 -2.17
N TYR A 68 9.58 -3.01 -0.84
CA TYR A 68 8.51 -2.39 -0.07
C TYR A 68 8.57 -0.86 -0.13
N CYS A 69 9.76 -0.26 -0.04
CA CYS A 69 9.95 1.17 -0.20
C CYS A 69 9.46 1.65 -1.57
N GLY A 70 9.79 0.94 -2.66
CA GLY A 70 9.29 1.31 -3.99
C GLY A 70 7.77 1.20 -4.14
N CYS A 71 7.11 0.28 -3.43
CA CYS A 71 5.65 0.24 -3.38
C CYS A 71 5.07 1.41 -2.58
N TYR A 72 5.71 1.77 -1.47
CA TYR A 72 5.29 2.88 -0.62
C TYR A 72 5.39 4.21 -1.35
N GLU A 73 6.48 4.47 -2.08
CA GLU A 73 6.64 5.69 -2.88
C GLU A 73 5.52 5.84 -3.92
N VAL A 74 5.14 4.76 -4.62
CA VAL A 74 4.04 4.82 -5.60
C VAL A 74 2.69 5.12 -4.94
N LEU A 75 2.43 4.58 -3.73
CA LEU A 75 1.22 4.88 -2.99
C LEU A 75 1.20 6.31 -2.44
N TYR A 76 2.35 6.81 -2.01
CA TYR A 76 2.52 8.18 -1.54
C TYR A 76 2.28 9.19 -2.68
N ASP A 77 2.91 8.97 -3.84
CA ASP A 77 2.69 9.79 -5.04
C ASP A 77 1.22 9.76 -5.49
N LEU A 78 0.57 8.60 -5.34
CA LEU A 78 -0.85 8.44 -5.62
C LEU A 78 -1.71 9.28 -4.66
N ASP A 79 -1.45 9.20 -3.35
CA ASP A 79 -2.15 9.98 -2.32
C ASP A 79 -2.05 11.49 -2.57
N ASP A 80 -0.84 11.98 -2.84
CA ASP A 80 -0.57 13.39 -3.16
C ASP A 80 -1.27 13.86 -4.44
N SER A 81 -1.54 12.95 -5.38
CA SER A 81 -2.23 13.27 -6.63
C SER A 81 -3.76 13.35 -6.50
N ILE A 82 -4.34 12.79 -5.43
CA ILE A 82 -5.78 12.72 -5.22
C ILE A 82 -6.28 14.02 -4.60
N ASN A 83 -7.25 14.68 -5.23
CA ASN A 83 -7.97 15.78 -4.59
C ASN A 83 -9.04 15.23 -3.65
N TRP A 84 -8.65 14.94 -2.42
CA TRP A 84 -9.51 14.37 -1.37
C TRP A 84 -10.75 15.20 -1.05
N ASN A 85 -10.69 16.53 -1.24
CA ASN A 85 -11.85 17.41 -1.00
C ASN A 85 -13.05 17.07 -1.91
N ASN A 86 -12.82 16.45 -3.08
CA ASN A 86 -13.90 16.03 -3.98
C ASN A 86 -14.59 14.73 -3.54
N TYR A 87 -14.08 14.05 -2.50
CA TYR A 87 -14.55 12.73 -2.05
C TYR A 87 -15.04 12.73 -0.60
N LEU A 88 -14.87 13.84 0.12
CA LEU A 88 -15.33 14.02 1.51
C LEU A 88 -16.73 14.66 1.61
N ASP A 89 -17.24 15.18 0.48
CA ASP A 89 -18.54 15.88 0.37
C ASP A 89 -19.65 15.03 -0.30
N GLU A 90 -19.37 13.76 -0.63
CA GLU A 90 -20.38 12.75 -1.06
C GLU A 90 -20.75 11.81 0.11
#